data_AF-F8DZC3-F1
#
_entry.id   AF-F8DZC3-F1
#
_cell.length_a   1.000
_cell.length_b   1.000
_cell.length_c   1.000
_cell.angle_alpha   90.00
_cell.angle_beta   90.00
_cell.angle_gamma   90.00
#
_symmetry.space_group_name_H-M   'P 1'
#
loop_
_entity.id
_entity.type
_entity.pdbx_description
1 polymer ?
#
loop_
_entity_poly.entity_id
_entity_poly.type
_entity_poly.pdbx_seq_one_letter_code
_entity_poly.pdbx_strand_id
1 'polypeptide(L)'
;MLRTALLQLFTTTDLFSSARRSSPAHHHRASRCTTTGTVERMSTTWFTSDLHLGHPFVANLRGFDDVEEHDQRILNNLRATLSDGDTLWVLGDCSSGWGPQEERALSLLDATFTDLRSQLNVEFTAHLISGNHDSCHPLHTDSASAQREFLMVFDSVQPFQYFEFAGEPAWLCHFPRPGFDHEGMDSRHDELRLTVERLVHGHLHSATAITGRGQVDVGLDAWNMAPVSEETVAATLLASFEEFPEGL
;
A
#
# COMPACT_ATOMS: atom_id res chain seq x y z
N MET A 1 -21.65 56.90 14.12
CA MET A 1 -20.58 57.66 14.79
C MET A 1 -19.31 56.84 14.72
N LEU A 2 -18.24 57.47 14.20
CA LEU A 2 -16.79 57.22 14.30
C LEU A 2 -16.24 55.78 14.51
N ARG A 3 -15.11 55.33 13.96
CA ARG A 3 -14.19 55.72 12.87
C ARG A 3 -12.93 54.82 13.00
N THR A 4 -12.30 54.43 11.87
CA THR A 4 -10.84 54.19 11.64
C THR A 4 -10.13 53.01 12.36
N ALA A 5 -9.07 52.36 11.84
CA ALA A 5 -8.21 52.46 10.65
C ALA A 5 -7.53 51.07 10.44
N LEU A 6 -7.37 50.52 9.24
CA LEU A 6 -6.27 50.69 8.26
C LEU A 6 -4.85 50.58 8.82
N LEU A 7 -4.08 49.57 8.37
CA LEU A 7 -2.64 49.72 8.15
C LEU A 7 -2.19 48.90 6.93
N GLN A 8 -1.42 49.57 6.07
CA GLN A 8 -0.99 49.17 4.74
C GLN A 8 0.35 48.42 4.73
N LEU A 9 0.53 47.69 3.62
CA LEU A 9 1.77 47.16 3.09
C LEU A 9 2.90 48.21 3.00
N PHE A 10 4.14 47.76 3.21
CA PHE A 10 5.32 48.40 2.66
C PHE A 10 6.14 47.41 1.83
N THR A 11 6.22 47.71 0.55
CA THR A 11 7.16 47.20 -0.44
C THR A 11 8.42 48.06 -0.44
N THR A 12 9.61 47.48 -0.52
CA THR A 12 10.78 48.12 -1.12
C THR A 12 11.66 47.10 -1.84
N THR A 13 11.62 47.15 -3.17
CA THR A 13 12.66 46.70 -4.10
C THR A 13 13.70 47.82 -4.28
N ASP A 14 14.97 47.44 -4.45
CA ASP A 14 15.95 47.96 -5.45
C ASP A 14 17.38 47.61 -4.99
N LEU A 15 18.11 46.72 -5.66
CA LEU A 15 18.93 46.93 -6.89
C LEU A 15 20.06 47.96 -6.71
N PHE A 16 21.32 47.49 -6.70
CA PHE A 16 22.55 48.07 -7.29
C PHE A 16 23.71 47.16 -6.83
N SER A 17 24.78 46.86 -7.55
CA SER A 17 25.15 46.85 -8.96
C SER A 17 26.54 46.18 -8.97
N SER A 18 26.82 45.40 -10.02
CA SER A 18 28.04 44.64 -10.18
C SER A 18 29.29 45.52 -10.31
N ALA A 19 30.35 45.19 -9.59
CA ALA A 19 31.70 45.64 -9.91
C ALA A 19 32.57 44.43 -10.25
N ARG A 20 32.94 44.32 -11.54
CA ARG A 20 33.93 43.39 -12.08
C ARG A 20 35.30 43.69 -11.48
N ARG A 21 35.99 42.67 -10.96
CA ARG A 21 37.45 42.63 -10.90
C ARG A 21 37.96 41.22 -11.25
N SER A 22 39.05 41.24 -12.00
CA SER A 22 39.74 40.21 -12.76
C SER A 22 40.42 39.11 -11.93
N SER A 23 40.36 37.88 -12.44
CA SER A 23 41.11 36.70 -11.97
C SER A 23 42.62 36.79 -12.17
N PRO A 24 43.39 36.07 -11.35
CA PRO A 24 44.59 35.36 -11.78
C PRO A 24 44.40 33.84 -11.71
N ALA A 25 44.97 33.16 -12.70
CA ALA A 25 44.93 31.71 -12.89
C ALA A 25 45.74 30.99 -11.80
N HIS A 26 45.17 29.92 -11.22
CA HIS A 26 45.92 28.94 -10.45
C HIS A 26 45.48 27.51 -10.81
N HIS A 27 46.49 26.66 -10.92
CA HIS A 27 46.49 25.29 -11.44
C HIS A 27 45.44 24.36 -10.81
N HIS A 28 44.55 23.81 -11.64
CA HIS A 28 43.75 22.65 -11.28
C HIS A 28 44.60 21.37 -11.34
N ARG A 29 45.03 20.90 -10.17
CA ARG A 29 45.43 19.51 -9.96
C ARG A 29 44.15 18.67 -9.97
N ALA A 30 43.98 17.83 -10.98
CA ALA A 30 42.85 16.89 -11.05
C ALA A 30 42.96 15.89 -9.90
N SER A 31 42.21 16.14 -8.82
CA SER A 31 41.91 15.12 -7.82
C SER A 31 40.87 14.20 -8.44
N ARG A 32 41.24 12.94 -8.70
CA ARG A 32 40.27 11.89 -9.04
C ARG A 32 39.42 11.64 -7.80
N CYS A 33 38.28 12.34 -7.71
CA CYS A 33 37.19 11.95 -6.84
C CYS A 33 36.53 10.73 -7.49
N THR A 34 36.84 9.54 -6.97
CA THR A 34 36.05 8.35 -7.26
C THR A 34 34.76 8.45 -6.47
N THR A 35 33.76 9.12 -7.04
CA THR A 35 32.38 9.01 -6.57
C THR A 35 31.89 7.62 -6.96
N THR A 36 32.01 6.65 -6.05
CA THR A 36 31.13 5.48 -6.08
C THR A 36 29.73 6.02 -5.86
N GLY A 37 29.01 6.28 -6.95
CA GLY A 37 27.60 6.63 -6.89
C GLY A 37 26.85 5.43 -6.34
N THR A 38 26.52 5.48 -5.05
CA THR A 38 25.36 4.78 -4.54
C THR A 38 24.17 5.37 -5.29
N VAL A 39 23.62 4.59 -6.22
CA VAL A 39 22.31 4.90 -6.78
C VAL A 39 21.34 4.80 -5.60
N GLU A 40 20.89 5.94 -5.08
CA GLU A 40 19.78 5.94 -4.14
C GLU A 40 18.60 5.28 -4.85
N ARG A 41 18.12 4.15 -4.31
CA ARG A 41 16.89 3.56 -4.81
C ARG A 41 15.77 4.55 -4.55
N MET A 42 14.95 4.78 -5.58
CA MET A 42 13.68 5.46 -5.41
C MET A 42 12.79 4.60 -4.52
N SER A 43 12.04 5.24 -3.63
CA SER A 43 11.01 4.57 -2.85
C SER A 43 9.98 3.90 -3.75
N THR A 44 9.46 2.76 -3.32
CA THR A 44 8.45 1.98 -4.03
C THR A 44 7.18 1.88 -3.20
N THR A 45 6.02 2.05 -3.84
CA THR A 45 4.74 1.67 -3.26
C THR A 45 4.48 0.21 -3.57
N TRP A 46 4.17 -0.57 -2.53
CA TRP A 46 3.85 -1.99 -2.58
C TRP A 46 2.41 -2.24 -2.17
N PHE A 47 1.81 -3.28 -2.73
CA PHE A 47 0.44 -3.70 -2.47
C PHE A 47 0.41 -5.19 -2.11
N THR A 48 -0.43 -5.56 -1.18
CA THR A 48 -0.71 -6.96 -0.82
C THR A 48 -2.11 -7.05 -0.24
N SER A 49 -2.71 -8.23 -0.18
CA SER A 49 -3.98 -8.48 0.52
C SER A 49 -4.06 -9.93 1.00
N ASP A 50 -5.05 -10.23 1.85
CA ASP A 50 -5.43 -11.60 2.20
C ASP A 50 -4.29 -12.36 2.88
N LEU A 51 -3.61 -11.69 3.83
CA LEU A 51 -2.50 -12.30 4.56
C LEU A 51 -2.98 -13.54 5.31
N HIS A 52 -4.16 -13.48 5.90
CA HIS A 52 -4.79 -14.56 6.68
C HIS A 52 -3.82 -15.25 7.63
N LEU A 53 -3.03 -14.46 8.37
CA LEU A 53 -2.11 -14.98 9.36
C LEU A 53 -2.88 -15.75 10.43
N GLY A 54 -2.38 -16.91 10.78
CA GLY A 54 -3.01 -17.79 11.75
C GLY A 54 -4.24 -18.53 11.24
N HIS A 55 -4.53 -18.57 9.94
CA HIS A 55 -5.70 -19.24 9.37
C HIS A 55 -5.36 -20.63 8.78
N PRO A 56 -5.64 -21.77 9.48
CA PRO A 56 -5.20 -23.09 9.03
C PRO A 56 -5.78 -23.55 7.69
N PHE A 57 -7.05 -23.23 7.41
CA PHE A 57 -7.68 -23.56 6.14
C PHE A 57 -7.02 -22.84 4.95
N VAL A 58 -6.79 -21.53 5.04
CA VAL A 58 -6.08 -20.77 3.98
C VAL A 58 -4.64 -21.23 3.85
N ALA A 59 -3.95 -21.50 4.97
CA ALA A 59 -2.61 -22.08 4.96
C ALA A 59 -2.57 -23.40 4.16
N ASN A 60 -3.55 -24.28 4.37
CA ASN A 60 -3.66 -25.54 3.64
C ASN A 60 -3.94 -25.34 2.15
N LEU A 61 -4.81 -24.40 1.78
CA LEU A 61 -5.06 -24.04 0.37
C LEU A 61 -3.80 -23.54 -0.33
N ARG A 62 -2.93 -22.82 0.40
CA ARG A 62 -1.63 -22.35 -0.06
C ARG A 62 -0.52 -23.42 -0.01
N GLY A 63 -0.87 -24.66 0.37
CA GLY A 63 0.03 -25.80 0.36
C GLY A 63 0.91 -25.95 1.61
N PHE A 64 0.51 -25.37 2.74
CA PHE A 64 1.19 -25.54 4.02
C PHE A 64 0.43 -26.51 4.92
N ASP A 65 1.16 -27.50 5.47
CA ASP A 65 0.63 -28.39 6.50
C ASP A 65 0.66 -27.75 7.89
N ASP A 66 1.47 -26.71 8.06
CA ASP A 66 1.66 -25.96 9.31
C ASP A 66 1.35 -24.47 9.12
N VAL A 67 0.50 -23.92 9.98
CA VAL A 67 0.08 -22.51 9.90
C VAL A 67 1.23 -21.57 10.30
N GLU A 68 2.11 -22.01 11.19
CA GLU A 68 3.32 -21.27 11.54
C GLU A 68 4.27 -21.11 10.35
N GLU A 69 4.45 -22.15 9.52
CA GLU A 69 5.28 -22.08 8.31
C GLU A 69 4.69 -21.14 7.25
N HIS A 70 3.36 -21.16 7.09
CA HIS A 70 2.62 -20.24 6.25
C HIS A 70 2.84 -18.78 6.67
N ASP A 71 2.61 -18.48 7.96
CA ASP A 71 2.75 -17.14 8.50
C ASP A 71 4.20 -16.66 8.32
N GLN A 72 5.18 -17.52 8.63
CA GLN A 72 6.59 -17.17 8.50
C GLN A 72 7.00 -16.92 7.04
N ARG A 73 6.44 -17.64 6.06
CA ARG A 73 6.68 -17.37 4.64
C ARG A 73 6.24 -15.95 4.28
N ILE A 74 5.03 -15.55 4.67
CA ILE A 74 4.47 -14.22 4.36
C ILE A 74 5.31 -13.13 5.02
N LEU A 75 5.60 -13.26 6.32
CA LEU A 75 6.38 -12.27 7.05
C LEU A 75 7.82 -12.17 6.53
N ASN A 76 8.42 -13.27 6.05
CA ASN A 76 9.72 -13.24 5.39
C ASN A 76 9.68 -12.52 4.03
N ASN A 77 8.62 -12.71 3.26
CA ASN A 77 8.45 -12.01 1.99
C ASN A 77 8.27 -10.50 2.20
N LEU A 78 7.54 -10.08 3.26
CA LEU A 78 7.49 -8.67 3.67
C LEU A 78 8.88 -8.12 4.01
N ARG A 79 9.64 -8.82 4.86
CA ARG A 79 11.03 -8.43 5.20
C ARG A 79 11.96 -8.34 3.99
N ALA A 80 11.79 -9.24 3.02
CA ALA A 80 12.61 -9.27 1.82
C ALA A 80 12.25 -8.17 0.81
N THR A 81 11.01 -7.66 0.87
CA THR A 81 10.47 -6.69 -0.09
C THR A 81 10.72 -5.26 0.36
N LEU A 82 10.34 -4.95 1.61
CA LEU A 82 10.31 -3.57 2.10
C LEU A 82 11.72 -3.00 2.30
N SER A 83 11.89 -1.77 1.84
CA SER A 83 13.14 -1.02 1.90
C SER A 83 12.91 0.41 2.38
N ASP A 84 14.00 1.11 2.68
CA ASP A 84 13.95 2.47 3.20
C ASP A 84 13.23 3.42 2.22
N GLY A 85 12.29 4.20 2.74
CA GLY A 85 11.40 5.10 2.02
C GLY A 85 10.15 4.46 1.42
N ASP A 86 9.99 3.14 1.46
CA ASP A 86 8.85 2.46 0.81
C ASP A 86 7.50 2.77 1.49
N THR A 87 6.43 2.52 0.75
CA THR A 87 5.05 2.52 1.29
C THR A 87 4.41 1.16 1.02
N LEU A 88 3.74 0.59 2.02
CA LEU A 88 2.98 -0.64 1.90
C LEU A 88 1.49 -0.36 2.06
N TRP A 89 0.69 -0.83 1.12
CA TRP A 89 -0.76 -0.93 1.22
C TRP A 89 -1.18 -2.38 1.41
N VAL A 90 -1.77 -2.69 2.57
CA VAL A 90 -2.42 -3.98 2.83
C VAL A 90 -3.90 -3.82 2.57
N LEU A 91 -4.45 -4.56 1.60
CA LEU A 91 -5.84 -4.47 1.15
C LEU A 91 -6.77 -5.46 1.87
N GLY A 92 -6.56 -5.62 3.17
CA GLY A 92 -7.49 -6.28 4.07
C GLY A 92 -7.13 -7.73 4.40
N ASP A 93 -7.91 -8.28 5.32
CA ASP A 93 -7.89 -9.66 5.76
C ASP A 93 -6.52 -10.08 6.30
N CYS A 94 -6.07 -9.40 7.36
CA CYS A 94 -4.83 -9.71 8.05
C CYS A 94 -4.87 -11.10 8.71
N SER A 95 -6.06 -11.57 9.10
CA SER A 95 -6.30 -12.85 9.79
C SER A 95 -7.63 -13.50 9.36
N SER A 96 -8.15 -14.45 10.13
CA SER A 96 -9.43 -15.14 9.91
C SER A 96 -10.66 -14.37 10.43
N GLY A 97 -10.45 -13.28 11.16
CA GLY A 97 -11.51 -12.54 11.87
C GLY A 97 -11.98 -13.18 13.18
N TRP A 98 -11.35 -14.27 13.62
CA TRP A 98 -11.51 -14.74 14.99
C TRP A 98 -10.56 -13.98 15.93
N GLY A 99 -11.10 -13.35 16.98
CA GLY A 99 -10.38 -12.41 17.85
C GLY A 99 -8.97 -12.83 18.28
N PRO A 100 -8.77 -14.01 18.89
CA PRO A 100 -7.42 -14.45 19.28
C PRO A 100 -6.44 -14.66 18.12
N GLN A 101 -6.92 -15.02 16.92
CA GLN A 101 -6.09 -15.10 15.72
C GLN A 101 -5.77 -13.71 15.17
N GLU A 102 -6.72 -12.79 15.20
CA GLU A 102 -6.51 -11.39 14.82
C GLU A 102 -5.48 -10.70 15.73
N GLU A 103 -5.62 -10.84 17.05
CA GLU A 103 -4.66 -10.32 18.04
C GLU A 103 -3.24 -10.86 17.78
N ARG A 104 -3.12 -12.17 17.48
CA ARG A 104 -1.85 -12.79 17.11
C ARG A 104 -1.31 -12.24 15.80
N ALA A 105 -2.14 -12.12 14.76
CA ALA A 105 -1.74 -11.60 13.46
C ALA A 105 -1.20 -10.16 13.56
N LEU A 106 -1.92 -9.29 14.28
CA LEU A 106 -1.47 -7.92 14.57
C LEU A 106 -0.16 -7.90 15.36
N SER A 107 -0.01 -8.78 16.36
CA SER A 107 1.25 -8.91 17.11
C SER A 107 2.43 -9.34 16.23
N LEU A 108 2.21 -10.27 15.29
CA LEU A 108 3.24 -10.73 14.35
C LEU A 108 3.64 -9.65 13.34
N LEU A 109 2.67 -8.88 12.85
CA LEU A 109 2.90 -7.76 11.95
C LEU A 109 3.65 -6.63 12.66
N ASP A 110 3.21 -6.24 13.86
CA ASP A 110 3.88 -5.22 14.68
C ASP A 110 5.33 -5.60 14.98
N ALA A 111 5.57 -6.85 15.41
CA ALA A 111 6.92 -7.35 15.65
C ALA A 111 7.77 -7.31 14.37
N THR A 112 7.19 -7.64 13.22
CA THR A 112 7.89 -7.62 11.92
C THR A 112 8.22 -6.20 11.47
N PHE A 113 7.30 -5.26 11.61
CA PHE A 113 7.52 -3.86 11.26
C PHE A 113 8.50 -3.18 12.21
N THR A 114 8.39 -3.46 13.51
CA THR A 114 9.34 -3.00 14.52
C THR A 114 10.75 -3.53 14.26
N ASP A 115 10.88 -4.80 13.88
CA ASP A 115 12.15 -5.43 13.53
C ASP A 115 12.81 -4.76 12.30
N LEU A 116 12.03 -4.52 11.23
CA LEU A 116 12.49 -3.79 10.04
C LEU A 116 12.97 -2.37 10.38
N ARG A 117 12.18 -1.61 11.14
CA ARG A 117 12.50 -0.23 11.54
C ARG A 117 13.72 -0.17 12.44
N SER A 118 13.80 -1.05 13.44
CA SER A 118 14.83 -0.96 14.49
C SER A 118 16.15 -1.68 14.15
N GLN A 119 16.10 -2.89 13.59
CA GLN A 119 17.31 -3.68 13.34
C GLN A 119 17.93 -3.38 11.99
N LEU A 120 17.10 -3.08 10.99
CA LEU A 120 17.53 -2.86 9.62
C LEU A 120 17.55 -1.38 9.23
N ASN A 121 17.09 -0.48 10.12
CA ASN A 121 16.98 0.96 9.88
C ASN A 121 16.26 1.24 8.55
N VAL A 122 15.15 0.52 8.33
CA VAL A 122 14.27 0.65 7.17
C VAL A 122 13.06 1.46 7.61
N GLU A 123 13.02 2.73 7.24
CA GLU A 123 11.86 3.59 7.48
C GLU A 123 10.86 3.41 6.34
N PHE A 124 9.64 2.99 6.65
CA PHE A 124 8.58 2.80 5.66
C PHE A 124 7.21 3.09 6.30
N THR A 125 6.24 3.41 5.44
CA THR A 125 4.85 3.66 5.85
C THR A 125 4.01 2.43 5.53
N ALA A 126 3.15 2.00 6.46
CA ALA A 126 2.23 0.89 6.25
C ALA A 126 0.77 1.33 6.45
N HIS A 127 -0.05 1.16 5.43
CA HIS A 127 -1.47 1.52 5.43
C HIS A 127 -2.35 0.28 5.29
N LEU A 128 -3.48 0.28 5.97
CA LEU A 128 -4.49 -0.77 5.86
C LEU A 128 -5.76 -0.23 5.18
N ILE A 129 -6.18 -0.92 4.12
CA ILE A 129 -7.57 -0.92 3.66
C ILE A 129 -8.26 -2.11 4.31
N SER A 130 -9.19 -1.90 5.24
CA SER A 130 -9.75 -3.01 6.03
C SER A 130 -10.57 -3.97 5.17
N GLY A 131 -10.43 -5.28 5.43
CA GLY A 131 -11.18 -6.35 4.79
C GLY A 131 -12.28 -6.90 5.69
N ASN A 132 -13.16 -7.75 5.15
CA ASN A 132 -14.32 -8.20 5.91
C ASN A 132 -13.98 -9.13 7.08
N HIS A 133 -12.78 -9.73 7.09
CA HIS A 133 -12.28 -10.47 8.25
C HIS A 133 -11.57 -9.58 9.27
N ASP A 134 -11.23 -8.34 8.93
CA ASP A 134 -10.67 -7.40 9.91
C ASP A 134 -11.81 -6.81 10.75
N SER A 135 -11.76 -6.97 12.07
CA SER A 135 -12.79 -6.47 12.98
C SER A 135 -12.97 -4.95 12.94
N CYS A 136 -11.97 -4.21 12.44
CA CYS A 136 -12.03 -2.76 12.21
C CYS A 136 -12.80 -2.36 10.93
N HIS A 137 -13.22 -3.30 10.10
CA HIS A 137 -14.00 -3.00 8.90
C HIS A 137 -15.43 -2.56 9.23
N PRO A 138 -16.00 -1.53 8.56
CA PRO A 138 -17.35 -0.99 8.85
C PRO A 138 -18.52 -1.99 8.78
N LEU A 139 -18.31 -3.18 8.21
CA LEU A 139 -19.26 -4.29 8.27
C LEU A 139 -19.56 -4.74 9.72
N HIS A 140 -18.59 -4.57 10.63
CA HIS A 140 -18.69 -5.00 12.03
C HIS A 140 -19.23 -3.88 12.91
N THR A 141 -20.15 -4.23 13.82
CA THR A 141 -20.82 -3.27 14.72
C THR A 141 -19.86 -2.55 15.66
N ASP A 142 -18.78 -3.22 16.05
CA ASP A 142 -17.79 -2.69 17.01
C ASP A 142 -16.52 -2.16 16.32
N SER A 143 -16.56 -1.97 14.99
CA SER A 143 -15.42 -1.56 14.16
C SER A 143 -14.72 -0.30 14.64
N ALA A 144 -15.46 0.71 15.08
CA ALA A 144 -14.90 1.94 15.63
C ALA A 144 -14.04 1.73 16.89
N SER A 145 -14.38 0.72 17.71
CA SER A 145 -13.58 0.38 18.89
C SER A 145 -12.38 -0.48 18.51
N ALA A 146 -12.56 -1.43 17.59
CA ALA A 146 -11.52 -2.33 17.12
C ALA A 146 -10.40 -1.60 16.35
N GLN A 147 -10.72 -0.53 15.60
CA GLN A 147 -9.78 0.21 14.77
C GLN A 147 -8.51 0.65 15.52
N ARG A 148 -8.60 0.93 16.82
CA ARG A 148 -7.44 1.37 17.60
C ARG A 148 -6.33 0.32 17.66
N GLU A 149 -6.67 -0.97 17.74
CA GLU A 149 -5.66 -2.03 17.78
C GLU A 149 -4.91 -2.14 16.44
N PHE A 150 -5.60 -1.93 15.32
CA PHE A 150 -4.98 -1.88 14.00
C PHE A 150 -4.08 -0.64 13.82
N LEU A 151 -4.49 0.52 14.34
CA LEU A 151 -3.68 1.75 14.31
C LEU A 151 -2.42 1.70 15.19
N MET A 152 -2.29 0.70 16.07
CA MET A 152 -1.02 0.45 16.76
C MET A 152 0.01 -0.21 15.83
N VAL A 153 -0.44 -0.85 14.75
CA VAL A 153 0.39 -1.60 13.79
C VAL A 153 0.59 -0.81 12.49
N PHE A 154 -0.48 -0.19 12.00
CA PHE A 154 -0.51 0.54 10.73
C PHE A 154 -0.58 2.06 10.95
N ASP A 155 0.07 2.81 10.06
CA ASP A 155 0.09 4.27 10.05
C ASP A 155 -1.26 4.87 9.64
N SER A 156 -2.11 4.11 8.94
CA SER A 156 -3.53 4.45 8.72
C SER A 156 -4.42 3.23 8.51
N VAL A 157 -5.72 3.40 8.75
CA VAL A 157 -6.76 2.37 8.56
C VAL A 157 -8.02 3.04 7.98
N GLN A 158 -8.48 2.57 6.81
CA GLN A 158 -9.70 3.08 6.15
C GLN A 158 -10.37 1.99 5.30
N PRO A 159 -11.66 2.11 4.94
CA PRO A 159 -12.34 1.08 4.12
C PRO A 159 -12.02 1.17 2.61
N PHE A 160 -11.53 2.31 2.14
CA PHE A 160 -11.10 2.52 0.75
C PHE A 160 -10.19 3.74 0.63
N GLN A 161 -9.48 3.85 -0.49
CA GLN A 161 -8.57 4.97 -0.78
C GLN A 161 -8.61 5.33 -2.27
N TYR A 162 -8.67 6.63 -2.59
CA TYR A 162 -8.39 7.12 -3.95
C TYR A 162 -6.89 7.02 -4.23
N PHE A 163 -6.53 6.52 -5.41
CA PHE A 163 -5.13 6.36 -5.82
C PHE A 163 -4.95 6.77 -7.29
N GLU A 164 -3.73 7.14 -7.69
CA GLU A 164 -3.40 7.42 -9.08
C GLU A 164 -2.27 6.49 -9.53
N PHE A 165 -2.55 5.60 -10.49
CA PHE A 165 -1.52 4.76 -11.10
C PHE A 165 -1.08 5.41 -12.41
N ALA A 166 0.18 5.85 -12.47
CA ALA A 166 0.73 6.55 -13.64
C ALA A 166 -0.13 7.75 -14.13
N GLY A 167 -0.78 8.46 -13.19
CA GLY A 167 -1.66 9.60 -13.47
C GLY A 167 -3.11 9.24 -13.82
N GLU A 168 -3.46 7.96 -13.84
CA GLU A 168 -4.82 7.49 -14.09
C GLU A 168 -5.56 7.24 -12.75
N PRO A 169 -6.77 7.82 -12.55
CA PRO A 169 -7.56 7.64 -11.34
C PRO A 169 -7.97 6.18 -11.09
N ALA A 170 -7.75 5.70 -9.87
CA ALA A 170 -8.13 4.37 -9.40
C ALA A 170 -8.58 4.40 -7.94
N TRP A 171 -9.05 3.26 -7.45
CA TRP A 171 -9.42 3.07 -6.05
C TRP A 171 -8.80 1.80 -5.48
N LEU A 172 -8.45 1.85 -4.20
CA LEU A 172 -8.10 0.70 -3.39
C LEU A 172 -9.32 0.37 -2.52
N CYS A 173 -9.78 -0.87 -2.54
CA CYS A 173 -10.83 -1.40 -1.66
C CYS A 173 -10.57 -2.89 -1.47
N HIS A 174 -10.81 -3.46 -0.28
CA HIS A 174 -10.64 -4.91 -0.12
C HIS A 174 -11.56 -5.70 -1.07
N PHE A 175 -12.82 -5.31 -1.18
CA PHE A 175 -13.76 -5.99 -2.06
C PHE A 175 -13.55 -5.66 -3.54
N PRO A 176 -13.81 -6.62 -4.45
CA PRO A 176 -14.00 -6.33 -5.86
C PRO A 176 -15.32 -5.57 -6.09
N ARG A 177 -15.65 -5.26 -7.34
CA ARG A 177 -16.93 -4.61 -7.69
C ARG A 177 -18.13 -5.50 -7.37
N PRO A 178 -19.35 -4.90 -7.27
CA PRO A 178 -20.59 -5.66 -7.20
C PRO A 178 -20.70 -6.71 -8.30
N GLY A 179 -21.20 -7.90 -7.96
CA GLY A 179 -21.36 -9.02 -8.89
C GLY A 179 -20.12 -9.92 -9.09
N PHE A 180 -18.99 -9.64 -8.44
CA PHE A 180 -17.77 -10.46 -8.50
C PHE A 180 -17.50 -11.14 -7.16
N ASP A 181 -17.56 -12.46 -7.04
CA ASP A 181 -17.17 -13.17 -5.80
C ASP A 181 -16.31 -14.39 -6.16
N HIS A 182 -15.97 -15.17 -5.13
CA HIS A 182 -15.31 -16.46 -5.30
C HIS A 182 -16.05 -17.30 -6.35
N GLU A 183 -15.30 -18.09 -7.13
CA GLU A 183 -15.87 -18.88 -8.22
C GLU A 183 -17.05 -19.74 -7.75
N GLY A 184 -18.19 -19.59 -8.42
CA GLY A 184 -19.42 -20.33 -8.11
C GLY A 184 -20.22 -19.81 -6.92
N MET A 185 -19.87 -18.66 -6.35
CA MET A 185 -20.64 -18.00 -5.28
C MET A 185 -21.38 -16.78 -5.80
N ASP A 186 -22.56 -16.53 -5.23
CA ASP A 186 -23.26 -15.26 -5.39
C ASP A 186 -22.47 -14.16 -4.70
N SER A 187 -22.46 -12.96 -5.30
CA SER A 187 -21.82 -11.79 -4.73
C SER A 187 -22.45 -11.36 -3.41
N ARG A 188 -21.62 -11.20 -2.38
CA ARG A 188 -22.04 -10.80 -1.02
C ARG A 188 -21.59 -9.40 -0.69
N HIS A 189 -22.36 -8.68 0.13
CA HIS A 189 -22.03 -7.32 0.57
C HIS A 189 -21.91 -6.29 -0.56
N ASP A 190 -22.62 -6.49 -1.68
CA ASP A 190 -22.60 -5.57 -2.84
C ASP A 190 -22.90 -4.12 -2.47
N GLU A 191 -23.69 -3.89 -1.42
CA GLU A 191 -23.98 -2.57 -0.88
C GLU A 191 -22.76 -1.83 -0.29
N LEU A 192 -21.67 -2.54 -0.01
CA LEU A 192 -20.41 -1.99 0.51
C LEU A 192 -19.33 -1.85 -0.58
N ARG A 193 -19.59 -2.33 -1.80
CA ARG A 193 -18.58 -2.43 -2.87
C ARG A 193 -18.59 -1.21 -3.77
N LEU A 194 -17.42 -0.77 -4.21
CA LEU A 194 -17.28 0.38 -5.09
C LEU A 194 -17.70 0.03 -6.53
N THR A 195 -18.43 0.92 -7.20
CA THR A 195 -18.71 0.83 -8.65
C THR A 195 -17.84 1.85 -9.38
N VAL A 196 -16.59 1.47 -9.67
CA VAL A 196 -15.56 2.35 -10.29
C VAL A 196 -14.84 1.64 -11.43
N GLU A 197 -14.30 2.41 -12.38
CA GLU A 197 -13.68 1.84 -13.58
C GLU A 197 -12.38 1.07 -13.28
N ARG A 198 -11.47 1.67 -12.49
CA ARG A 198 -10.19 1.08 -12.08
C ARG A 198 -10.22 0.79 -10.58
N LEU A 199 -10.07 -0.48 -10.22
CA LEU A 199 -10.12 -0.96 -8.85
C LEU A 199 -8.96 -1.94 -8.60
N VAL A 200 -8.22 -1.69 -7.53
CA VAL A 200 -7.26 -2.63 -6.96
C VAL A 200 -7.87 -3.19 -5.69
N HIS A 201 -7.94 -4.51 -5.58
CA HIS A 201 -8.67 -5.20 -4.53
C HIS A 201 -7.97 -6.46 -4.01
N GLY A 202 -8.59 -7.14 -3.04
CA GLY A 202 -8.20 -8.45 -2.53
C GLY A 202 -9.36 -9.44 -2.61
N HIS A 203 -9.60 -10.19 -1.54
CA HIS A 203 -10.86 -10.90 -1.26
C HIS A 203 -11.13 -12.15 -2.10
N LEU A 204 -10.77 -12.23 -3.38
CA LEU A 204 -11.21 -13.32 -4.25
C LEU A 204 -10.37 -14.60 -4.12
N HIS A 205 -9.19 -14.53 -3.48
CA HIS A 205 -8.21 -15.63 -3.43
C HIS A 205 -7.92 -16.19 -4.83
N SER A 206 -7.92 -15.30 -5.83
CA SER A 206 -7.72 -15.67 -7.24
C SER A 206 -6.26 -16.03 -7.49
N ALA A 207 -6.03 -17.12 -8.24
CA ALA A 207 -4.70 -17.45 -8.74
C ALA A 207 -4.23 -16.51 -9.86
N THR A 208 -5.13 -15.72 -10.44
CA THR A 208 -4.82 -14.72 -11.48
C THR A 208 -5.11 -13.32 -10.99
N ALA A 209 -4.17 -12.40 -11.25
CA ALA A 209 -4.29 -11.02 -10.81
C ALA A 209 -5.41 -10.24 -11.52
N ILE A 210 -5.65 -10.48 -12.81
CA ILE A 210 -6.74 -9.83 -13.53
C ILE A 210 -8.03 -10.60 -13.26
N THR A 211 -8.98 -9.94 -12.60
CA THR A 211 -10.27 -10.53 -12.18
C THR A 211 -11.46 -9.94 -12.96
N GLY A 212 -11.19 -8.92 -13.79
CA GLY A 212 -12.13 -8.37 -14.76
C GLY A 212 -11.61 -7.05 -15.33
N ARG A 213 -12.37 -6.45 -16.26
CA ARG A 213 -12.00 -5.18 -16.91
C ARG A 213 -11.69 -4.07 -15.89
N GLY A 214 -10.46 -3.58 -15.81
CA GLY A 214 -10.07 -2.55 -14.85
C GLY A 214 -10.08 -3.03 -13.39
N GLN A 215 -9.94 -4.33 -13.13
CA GLN A 215 -9.81 -4.90 -11.78
C GLN A 215 -8.53 -5.71 -11.65
N VAL A 216 -7.79 -5.45 -10.57
CA VAL A 216 -6.60 -6.22 -10.21
C VAL A 216 -6.70 -6.65 -8.76
N ASP A 217 -6.56 -7.96 -8.53
CA ASP A 217 -6.43 -8.57 -7.23
C ASP A 217 -4.95 -8.58 -6.79
N VAL A 218 -4.66 -8.00 -5.63
CA VAL A 218 -3.33 -7.97 -4.99
C VAL A 218 -3.22 -8.96 -3.82
N GLY A 219 -4.19 -9.87 -3.69
CA GLY A 219 -4.16 -11.02 -2.81
C GLY A 219 -2.95 -11.90 -3.08
N LEU A 220 -2.35 -12.42 -2.00
CA LEU A 220 -1.10 -13.19 -2.04
C LEU A 220 -1.10 -14.35 -3.05
N ASP A 221 -2.27 -14.93 -3.32
CA ASP A 221 -2.44 -16.12 -4.17
C ASP A 221 -2.08 -15.87 -5.64
N ALA A 222 -2.18 -14.63 -6.12
CA ALA A 222 -1.78 -14.25 -7.48
C ALA A 222 -0.27 -13.89 -7.60
N TRP A 223 0.43 -13.71 -6.48
CA TRP A 223 1.74 -13.03 -6.44
C TRP A 223 2.84 -13.82 -5.70
N ASN A 224 2.74 -15.16 -5.69
CA ASN A 224 3.71 -16.04 -5.01
C ASN A 224 3.90 -15.69 -3.52
N MET A 225 2.80 -15.27 -2.87
CA MET A 225 2.80 -14.83 -1.48
C MET A 225 3.72 -13.64 -1.17
N ALA A 226 4.00 -12.77 -2.15
CA ALA A 226 4.79 -11.56 -1.96
C ALA A 226 4.00 -10.29 -2.35
N PRO A 227 4.32 -9.12 -1.76
CA PRO A 227 3.76 -7.86 -2.21
C PRO A 227 4.13 -7.57 -3.67
N VAL A 228 3.23 -6.89 -4.38
CA VAL A 228 3.38 -6.46 -5.76
C VAL A 228 3.64 -4.95 -5.84
N SER A 229 4.55 -4.52 -6.72
CA SER A 229 4.91 -3.11 -6.87
C SER A 229 3.84 -2.31 -7.60
N GLU A 230 3.77 -1.01 -7.34
CA GLU A 230 2.91 -0.05 -8.05
C GLU A 230 3.05 -0.13 -9.57
N GLU A 231 4.29 -0.23 -10.06
CA GLU A 231 4.57 -0.37 -11.49
C GLU A 231 3.90 -1.62 -12.07
N THR A 232 4.00 -2.75 -11.36
CA THR A 232 3.40 -4.00 -11.79
C THR A 232 1.87 -3.95 -11.73
N VAL A 233 1.29 -3.36 -10.67
CA VAL A 233 -0.15 -3.16 -10.54
C VAL A 233 -0.67 -2.26 -11.67
N ALA A 234 0.02 -1.15 -11.97
CA ALA A 234 -0.35 -0.23 -13.05
C ALA A 234 -0.35 -0.92 -14.42
N ALA A 235 0.69 -1.71 -14.71
CA ALA A 235 0.77 -2.50 -15.95
C ALA A 235 -0.35 -3.55 -16.03
N THR A 236 -0.67 -4.20 -14.91
CA THR A 236 -1.73 -5.22 -14.83
C THR A 236 -3.11 -4.60 -15.01
N LEU A 237 -3.35 -3.41 -14.42
CA LEU A 237 -4.58 -2.63 -14.64
C LEU A 237 -4.74 -2.28 -16.11
N LEU A 238 -3.68 -1.84 -16.80
CA LEU A 238 -3.74 -1.56 -18.23
C LEU A 238 -4.09 -2.81 -19.03
N ALA A 239 -3.40 -3.93 -18.77
CA ALA A 239 -3.64 -5.20 -19.44
C ALA A 239 -5.07 -5.73 -19.25
N SER A 240 -5.70 -5.47 -18.09
CA SER A 240 -7.08 -5.90 -17.82
C SER A 240 -8.10 -5.30 -18.80
N PHE A 241 -7.83 -4.12 -19.36
CA PHE A 241 -8.70 -3.50 -20.38
C PHE A 241 -8.55 -4.14 -21.75
N GLU A 242 -7.39 -4.73 -22.04
CA GLU A 242 -7.13 -5.46 -23.28
C GLU A 242 -7.73 -6.86 -23.22
N GLU A 243 -7.64 -7.52 -22.07
CA GLU A 243 -8.20 -8.86 -21.84
C GLU A 243 -9.74 -8.83 -21.81
N PHE A 244 -10.32 -7.77 -21.24
CA PHE A 244 -11.77 -7.57 -21.15
C PHE A 244 -12.19 -6.26 -21.83
N PRO A 245 -12.31 -6.21 -23.17
CA PRO A 245 -12.71 -5.00 -23.88
C PRO A 245 -14.18 -4.62 -23.59
N GLU A 246 -14.56 -3.35 -23.79
CA GLU A 246 -15.97 -2.95 -23.65
C GLU A 246 -16.85 -3.62 -24.71
N GLY A 247 -18.03 -4.10 -24.29
CA GLY A 247 -19.12 -4.43 -25.21
C GLY A 247 -19.10 -5.86 -25.80
N LEU A 248 -18.60 -6.84 -25.05
CA LEU A 248 -18.86 -8.27 -25.31
C LEU A 248 -19.97 -8.80 -24.38
#